data_AF-A0AA43I7N8-F1
#
_entry.id   AF-A0AA43I7N8-F1
#
_cell.length_a   1.000
_cell.length_b   1.000
_cell.length_c   1.000
_cell.angle_alpha   90.00
_cell.angle_beta   90.00
_cell.angle_gamma   90.00
#
_symmetry.space_group_name_H-M   'P 1'
#
loop_
_entity.id
_entity.type
_entity.pdbx_description
1 polymer ?
#
loop_
_entity_poly.entity_id
_entity_poly.type
_entity_poly.pdbx_seq_one_letter_code
_entity_poly.pdbx_strand_id
1 'polypeptide(L)'
;MKNKPMDNYEVGIELNQINNLLFVFSELLEGIQGSALEYRAVKNNSSKLLAYETDRYIDQLVTLQDVITDKVISLKNNLSEQEVLQK
;
A
#
# COMPACT_ATOMS: atom_id res chain seq x y z
N MET A 1 17.24 -11.26 19.03
CA MET A 1 18.33 -10.29 18.78
C MET A 1 17.69 -8.91 18.76
N LYS A 2 18.18 -7.93 19.53
CA LYS A 2 17.67 -6.55 19.40
C LYS A 2 18.13 -6.03 18.04
N ASN A 3 17.20 -5.66 17.16
CA ASN A 3 17.56 -5.05 15.89
C ASN A 3 18.21 -3.70 16.20
N LYS A 4 19.34 -3.42 15.55
CA LYS A 4 19.95 -2.10 15.61
C LYS A 4 18.97 -1.11 14.98
N PRO A 5 18.80 0.10 15.53
CA PRO A 5 18.05 1.13 14.84
C PRO A 5 18.63 1.40 13.44
N MET A 6 17.76 1.50 12.45
CA MET A 6 18.08 1.97 11.11
C MET A 6 18.74 3.35 11.16
N ASP A 7 19.66 3.60 10.24
CA ASP A 7 20.17 4.94 9.99
C ASP A 7 19.29 5.73 8.99
N ASN A 8 19.59 7.01 8.79
CA ASN A 8 18.81 7.88 7.91
C ASN A 8 18.78 7.42 6.44
N TYR A 9 19.83 6.74 5.98
CA TYR A 9 19.90 6.22 4.62
C TYR A 9 18.98 5.01 4.46
N GLU A 10 19.01 4.08 5.43
CA GLU A 10 18.11 2.92 5.49
C GLU A 10 16.65 3.36 5.58
N VAL A 11 16.34 4.35 6.43
CA VAL A 11 15.00 4.97 6.51
C VAL A 11 14.56 5.54 5.16
N GLY A 12 15.47 6.24 4.46
CA GLY A 12 15.19 6.80 3.14
C GLY A 12 14.83 5.74 2.09
N ILE A 13 15.52 4.59 2.12
CA ILE A 13 15.21 3.45 1.24
C ILE A 13 13.81 2.90 1.55
N GLU A 14 13.50 2.67 2.83
CA GLU A 14 12.20 2.13 3.24
C GLU A 14 11.04 3.06 2.86
N LEU A 15 11.18 4.37 3.06
CA LEU A 15 10.20 5.35 2.62
C LEU A 15 9.99 5.34 1.09
N ASN A 16 11.08 5.22 0.32
CA ASN A 16 10.98 5.11 -1.13
C ASN A 16 10.26 3.81 -1.57
N GLN A 17 10.50 2.70 -0.88
CA GLN A 17 9.78 1.45 -1.14
C GLN A 17 8.29 1.60 -0.81
N ILE A 18 7.93 2.22 0.31
CA ILE A 18 6.53 2.52 0.66
C ILE A 18 5.87 3.38 -0.43
N ASN A 19 6.55 4.41 -0.92
CA ASN A 19 6.02 5.27 -2.00
C ASN A 19 5.75 4.47 -3.28
N ASN A 20 6.66 3.58 -3.67
CA ASN A 20 6.46 2.73 -4.85
C ASN A 20 5.29 1.75 -4.66
N LEU A 21 5.13 1.18 -3.46
CA LEU A 21 4.01 0.30 -3.16
C LEU A 21 2.68 1.05 -3.17
N LEU A 22 2.64 2.28 -2.63
CA LEU A 22 1.47 3.15 -2.69
C LEU A 22 1.11 3.56 -4.12
N PHE A 23 2.11 3.78 -4.98
CA PHE A 23 1.88 4.05 -6.40
C PHE A 23 1.16 2.87 -7.06
N VAL A 24 1.67 1.64 -6.90
CA VAL A 24 1.03 0.43 -7.44
C VAL A 24 -0.36 0.23 -6.85
N PHE A 25 -0.54 0.45 -5.54
CA PHE A 25 -1.83 0.38 -4.88
C PHE A 25 -2.86 1.34 -5.51
N SER A 26 -2.43 2.56 -5.86
CA SER A 26 -3.26 3.54 -6.57
C SER A 26 -3.65 3.07 -7.97
N GLU A 27 -2.71 2.55 -8.75
CA GLU A 27 -3.00 2.06 -10.11
C GLU A 27 -4.07 0.96 -10.12
N LEU A 28 -4.03 0.04 -9.15
CA LEU A 28 -5.03 -1.01 -9.01
C LEU A 28 -6.41 -0.44 -8.65
N LEU A 29 -6.46 0.54 -7.75
CA LEU A 29 -7.70 1.21 -7.38
C LEU A 29 -8.29 2.02 -8.54
N GLU A 30 -7.47 2.66 -9.36
CA GLU A 30 -7.92 3.39 -10.55
C GLU A 30 -8.61 2.46 -11.56
N GLY A 31 -8.10 1.23 -11.73
CA GLY A 31 -8.76 0.20 -12.56
C GLY A 31 -10.17 -0.15 -12.08
N ILE A 32 -10.33 -0.38 -10.77
CA ILE A 32 -11.64 -0.64 -10.16
C ILE A 32 -12.53 0.60 -10.29
N GLN A 33 -11.99 1.79 -10.02
CA GLN A 33 -12.73 3.05 -10.09
C GLN A 33 -13.26 3.32 -11.49
N GLY A 34 -12.45 3.08 -12.54
CA GLY A 34 -12.88 3.20 -13.93
C GLY A 34 -14.09 2.33 -14.22
N SER A 35 -14.02 1.04 -13.86
CA SER A 35 -15.15 0.11 -14.03
C SER A 35 -16.37 0.49 -13.20
N ALA A 36 -16.17 1.03 -12.00
CA ALA A 36 -17.26 1.50 -11.14
C ALA A 36 -17.97 2.72 -11.72
N LEU A 37 -17.25 3.63 -12.37
CA LEU A 37 -17.83 4.77 -13.09
C LEU A 37 -18.67 4.30 -14.27
N GLU A 38 -18.21 3.31 -15.04
CA GLU A 38 -19.00 2.73 -16.14
C GLU A 38 -20.29 2.07 -15.64
N TYR A 39 -20.20 1.37 -14.50
CA TYR A 39 -21.35 0.77 -13.85
C TYR A 39 -22.39 1.81 -13.41
N ARG A 40 -21.94 2.90 -12.78
CA ARG A 40 -22.81 4.00 -12.36
C ARG A 40 -23.47 4.72 -13.54
N ALA A 41 -22.79 4.76 -14.69
CA ALA A 41 -23.33 5.27 -15.94
C ALA A 41 -24.27 4.29 -16.67
N VAL A 42 -24.52 3.10 -16.10
CA VAL A 42 -25.41 2.06 -16.65
C VAL A 42 -24.98 1.63 -18.07
N LYS A 43 -23.67 1.61 -18.33
CA LYS A 43 -23.15 1.08 -19.60
C LYS A 43 -23.44 -0.42 -19.70
N ASN A 44 -23.65 -0.92 -20.91
CA ASN A 44 -23.85 -2.36 -21.14
C ASN A 44 -22.68 -3.18 -20.58
N ASN A 45 -22.99 -4.32 -19.95
CA ASN A 45 -22.03 -5.26 -19.32
C ASN A 45 -21.15 -4.69 -18.20
N SER A 46 -21.33 -3.43 -17.80
CA SER A 46 -20.50 -2.78 -16.78
C SER A 46 -20.53 -3.45 -15.41
N SER A 47 -21.64 -4.09 -15.02
CA SER A 47 -21.71 -4.86 -13.77
C SER A 47 -20.78 -6.07 -13.76
N LYS A 48 -20.66 -6.78 -14.90
CA LYS A 48 -19.73 -7.91 -15.05
C LYS A 48 -18.28 -7.43 -15.07
N LEU A 49 -18.01 -6.32 -15.75
CA LEU A 49 -16.67 -5.74 -15.79
C LEU A 49 -16.21 -5.28 -14.40
N LEU A 50 -17.07 -4.58 -13.65
CA LEU A 50 -16.77 -4.18 -12.27
C LEU A 50 -16.51 -5.38 -11.37
N ALA A 51 -17.34 -6.42 -11.45
CA ALA A 51 -17.12 -7.65 -10.67
C ALA A 51 -15.78 -8.30 -11.03
N TYR A 52 -15.45 -8.38 -12.32
CA TYR A 52 -14.18 -8.94 -12.80
C TYR A 52 -12.95 -8.16 -12.31
N GLU A 53 -12.93 -6.83 -12.48
CA GLU A 53 -11.78 -6.02 -12.05
C GLU A 53 -11.64 -5.99 -10.52
N THR A 54 -12.75 -6.03 -9.78
CA THR A 54 -12.71 -6.12 -8.31
C THR A 54 -12.10 -7.45 -7.87
N ASP A 55 -12.59 -8.57 -8.41
CA ASP A 55 -12.07 -9.91 -8.10
C ASP A 55 -10.58 -10.07 -8.48
N ARG A 56 -10.20 -9.50 -9.63
CA ARG A 56 -8.82 -9.54 -10.12
C ARG A 56 -7.81 -8.85 -9.20
N TYR A 57 -8.19 -7.74 -8.57
CA TYR A 57 -7.24 -6.90 -7.81
C TYR A 57 -7.38 -6.97 -6.29
N ILE A 58 -8.49 -7.51 -5.75
CA ILE A 58 -8.75 -7.43 -4.30
C ILE A 58 -7.63 -8.10 -3.47
N ASP A 59 -7.17 -9.29 -3.86
CA ASP A 59 -6.10 -10.00 -3.13
C ASP A 59 -4.77 -9.24 -3.20
N GLN A 60 -4.48 -8.61 -4.34
CA GLN A 60 -3.28 -7.78 -4.52
C GLN A 60 -3.35 -6.52 -3.65
N LEU A 61 -4.51 -5.87 -3.58
CA LEU A 61 -4.73 -4.71 -2.73
C LEU A 61 -4.56 -5.06 -1.26
N VAL A 62 -5.16 -6.16 -0.79
CA VAL A 62 -4.99 -6.62 0.61
C VAL A 62 -3.52 -6.90 0.91
N THR A 63 -2.83 -7.61 0.03
CA THR A 63 -1.39 -7.91 0.19
C THR A 63 -0.54 -6.64 0.26
N LEU A 64 -0.79 -5.67 -0.63
CA LEU A 64 -0.07 -4.40 -0.63
C LEU A 64 -0.36 -3.59 0.63
N GLN A 65 -1.60 -3.56 1.09
CA GLN A 65 -1.99 -2.89 2.33
C GLN A 65 -1.23 -3.47 3.53
N ASP A 66 -1.15 -4.80 3.63
CA ASP A 66 -0.43 -5.47 4.72
C ASP A 66 1.07 -5.12 4.69
N VAL A 67 1.71 -5.23 3.52
CA VAL A 67 3.14 -4.90 3.37
C VAL A 67 3.44 -3.44 3.68
N ILE A 68 2.61 -2.50 3.21
CA ILE A 68 2.77 -1.07 3.51
C ILE A 68 2.61 -0.85 5.02
N THR A 69 1.60 -1.46 5.64
CA THR A 69 1.32 -1.34 7.08
C THR A 69 2.50 -1.83 7.92
N ASP A 70 3.03 -3.00 7.61
CA ASP A 70 4.18 -3.58 8.31
C ASP A 70 5.42 -2.69 8.20
N LYS A 71 5.68 -2.13 7.01
CA LYS A 71 6.80 -1.19 6.81
C LYS A 71 6.63 0.09 7.62
N VAL A 72 5.42 0.67 7.64
CA VAL A 72 5.12 1.87 8.44
C VAL A 72 5.28 1.59 9.94
N ILE A 73 4.81 0.45 10.43
CA ILE A 73 4.97 0.04 11.83
C ILE A 73 6.46 -0.15 12.16
N SER A 74 7.22 -0.79 11.28
CA SER A 74 8.67 -0.98 11.44
C SER A 74 9.40 0.36 11.58
N LEU A 75 9.11 1.31 10.69
CA LEU A 75 9.67 2.67 10.75
C LEU A 75 9.27 3.41 12.03
N LYS A 76 8.01 3.30 12.45
CA LYS A 76 7.54 3.91 13.71
C LYS A 76 8.30 3.36 14.92
N ASN A 77 8.45 2.03 15.00
CA ASN A 77 9.17 1.39 16.10
C ASN A 77 10.64 1.78 16.09
N ASN A 78 11.25 1.88 14.91
CA ASN A 78 12.62 2.34 14.76
C ASN A 78 12.84 3.74 15.33
N LEU A 79 11.93 4.69 15.04
CA LEU A 79 11.99 6.04 15.58
C LEU A 79 11.87 6.06 17.12
N SER A 80 10.93 5.29 17.67
CA SER A 80 10.76 5.18 19.13
C SER A 80 12.00 4.60 19.83
N GLU A 81 12.69 3.65 19.21
CA GLU A 81 13.94 3.10 19.75
C GLU A 81 15.09 4.11 19.73
N GLN A 82 15.18 4.95 18.69
CA GLN A 82 16.17 6.03 18.63
C GLN A 82 15.95 7.08 19.73
N GLU A 83 14.70 7.45 20.03
CA GLU A 83 14.36 8.39 21.11
C GLU A 83 14.77 7.88 22.51
N VAL A 84 14.69 6.57 22.74
CA VAL A 84 15.11 5.94 24.00
C VAL A 84 16.64 5.93 24.14
N LEU A 85 17.38 5.74 23.04
CA LEU A 85 18.85 5.71 23.05
C LEU A 85 19.50 7.11 23.20
N GLN A 86 18.73 8.18 22.96
CA GLN A 86 19.20 9.57 23.09
C GLN A 86 18.93 10.18 24.49
N LYS A 87 18.30 9.44 25.41
CA LYS A 87 18.05 9.83 26.81
C LYS A 87 18.99 9.11 27.77
#